data_AF-A0A4P8ECF3-F1
#
_entry.id   AF-A0A4P8ECF3-F1
#
_cell.length_a   1.000
_cell.length_b   1.000
_cell.length_c   1.000
_cell.angle_alpha   90.00
_cell.angle_beta   90.00
_cell.angle_gamma   90.00
#
_symmetry.space_group_name_H-M   'P 1'
#
loop_
_entity.id
_entity.type
_entity.pdbx_description
1 polymer ?
#
loop_
_entity_poly.entity_id
_entity_poly.type
_entity_poly.pdbx_seq_one_letter_code
_entity_poly.pdbx_strand_id
1 'polypeptide(L)'
;MTLKPVEAERLLSNRFGDPAKAPTDYVIGFRTRTGKVLAMHRQASETRIWFQPPTPPEMDGVVLLAVPNNGNSNINGPLSPLARPDTLRVEIDTAAALQRFIDWYGGGSAVEIEDTLPVPRIADFKAIFERFQSLVTARSGHPFETFEDGLAASWESYKPLLRKHALALLAPDSWDEANIGSGSILRHVIDAIEIQKDSRTNLTNNLLFWQNRYGHANREHRILLEALQTPNQTREMERILFDFYRGNADDGATFDRLADMGGKYTLIAYLFFLKDMDRYMPIQPTGFDRAFRAMDIDFSTLRQCSWDNYSTYLAILAALRPLIASEAKLASVRLVDAHSLVWILASLMKLEAAGELAVSGGKASDGRVLGAREKSIIAMRLSVENTVKGSNGQVVERTVKNKELRMSRDELEATIARLLELQGDRCALTGIRLQFHGGNADKNLLPSLDRIDSDGHYEDKNLQVVCQFINFWKGDSDNEAFSDLLMLVRNQVDLRA
;
A
#
# COMPACT_ATOMS: atom_id res chain seq x y z
N MET A 1 -16.73 -3.97 6.89
CA MET A 1 -16.56 -2.55 7.28
C MET A 1 -16.92 -1.72 6.06
N THR A 2 -17.74 -0.67 6.20
CA THR A 2 -18.15 0.20 5.10
C THR A 2 -17.26 1.44 5.05
N LEU A 3 -16.93 1.91 3.83
CA LEU A 3 -16.07 3.07 3.62
C LEU A 3 -16.76 4.31 4.20
N LYS A 4 -16.05 5.05 5.07
CA LYS A 4 -16.59 6.26 5.67
C LYS A 4 -16.67 7.40 4.63
N PRO A 5 -17.76 8.19 4.58
CA PRO A 5 -17.90 9.27 3.60
C PRO A 5 -16.76 10.29 3.58
N VAL A 6 -16.16 10.59 4.74
CA VAL A 6 -15.02 11.52 4.85
C VAL A 6 -13.80 11.00 4.09
N GLU A 7 -13.55 9.70 4.15
CA GLU A 7 -12.44 9.08 3.43
C GLU A 7 -12.73 9.02 1.92
N ALA A 8 -13.97 8.70 1.55
CA ALA A 8 -14.41 8.72 0.17
C ALA A 8 -14.33 10.12 -0.46
N GLU A 9 -14.72 11.17 0.28
CA GLU A 9 -14.62 12.57 -0.15
C GLU A 9 -13.18 12.96 -0.50
N ARG A 10 -12.23 12.57 0.37
CA ARG A 10 -10.79 12.79 0.14
C ARG A 10 -10.32 12.08 -1.12
N LEU A 11 -10.71 10.83 -1.34
CA LEU A 11 -10.33 10.05 -2.53
C LEU A 11 -10.91 10.64 -3.81
N LEU A 12 -12.18 11.07 -3.79
CA LEU A 12 -12.84 11.70 -4.93
C LEU A 12 -12.22 13.07 -5.26
N SER A 13 -11.91 13.87 -4.24
CA SER A 13 -11.26 15.17 -4.43
C SER A 13 -9.85 15.01 -4.99
N ASN A 14 -9.08 14.02 -4.50
CA ASN A 14 -7.77 13.69 -5.06
C ASN A 14 -7.86 13.24 -6.52
N ARG A 15 -8.94 12.55 -6.92
CA ARG A 15 -9.11 12.01 -8.27
C ARG A 15 -9.59 13.05 -9.28
N PHE A 16 -10.61 13.83 -8.92
CA PHE A 16 -11.33 14.72 -9.84
C PHE A 16 -10.99 16.20 -9.63
N GLY A 17 -10.21 16.53 -8.61
CA GLY A 17 -9.86 17.90 -8.26
C GLY A 17 -11.04 18.63 -7.61
N ASP A 18 -11.23 19.89 -8.01
CA ASP A 18 -12.25 20.74 -7.42
C ASP A 18 -13.68 20.22 -7.66
N PRO A 19 -14.57 20.35 -6.66
CA PRO A 19 -15.98 20.02 -6.82
C PRO A 19 -16.63 20.82 -7.96
N ALA A 20 -17.52 20.17 -8.71
CA ALA A 20 -18.26 20.79 -9.82
C ALA A 20 -19.14 21.97 -9.41
N LYS A 21 -19.43 22.09 -8.11
CA LYS A 21 -19.99 23.27 -7.44
C LYS A 21 -19.58 23.26 -5.96
N ALA A 22 -19.73 24.40 -5.28
CA ALA A 22 -19.50 24.49 -3.83
C ALA A 22 -20.20 23.32 -3.09
N PRO A 23 -19.46 22.54 -2.29
CA PRO A 23 -20.04 21.45 -1.51
C PRO A 23 -21.14 21.95 -0.57
N THR A 24 -22.21 21.17 -0.45
CA THR A 24 -23.27 21.40 0.55
C THR A 24 -23.09 20.43 1.70
N ASP A 25 -23.82 20.59 2.80
CA ASP A 25 -23.79 19.61 3.90
C ASP A 25 -24.25 18.22 3.46
N TYR A 26 -25.01 18.12 2.38
CA TYR A 26 -25.63 16.88 1.90
C TYR A 26 -24.89 16.22 0.74
N VAL A 27 -24.39 17.03 -0.19
CA VAL A 27 -23.87 16.57 -1.48
C VAL A 27 -22.60 17.31 -1.85
N ILE A 28 -21.61 16.55 -2.29
CA ILE A 28 -20.44 17.00 -3.04
C ILE A 28 -20.44 16.28 -4.38
N GLY A 29 -20.13 16.98 -5.47
CA GLY A 29 -20.17 16.39 -6.80
C GLY A 29 -19.00 16.79 -7.66
N PHE A 30 -18.67 15.93 -8.61
CA PHE A 30 -17.48 16.01 -9.43
C PHE A 30 -17.83 15.77 -10.90
N ARG A 31 -17.01 16.32 -11.79
CA ARG A 31 -17.10 16.06 -13.23
C ARG A 31 -15.91 15.19 -13.64
N THR A 32 -16.19 14.13 -14.37
CA THR A 32 -15.15 13.28 -14.96
C THR A 32 -14.51 13.98 -16.15
N ARG A 33 -13.33 13.51 -16.59
CA ARG A 33 -12.67 14.04 -17.80
C ARG A 33 -13.50 13.83 -19.07
N THR A 34 -14.33 12.78 -19.09
CA THR A 34 -15.29 12.49 -20.16
C THR A 34 -16.56 13.33 -20.09
N GLY A 35 -16.65 14.27 -19.14
CA GLY A 35 -17.78 15.19 -18.98
C GLY A 35 -18.98 14.63 -18.21
N LYS A 36 -18.92 13.36 -17.78
CA LYS A 36 -19.94 12.73 -16.92
C LYS A 36 -19.91 13.34 -15.52
N VAL A 37 -21.02 13.22 -14.80
CA VAL A 37 -21.16 13.76 -13.45
C VAL A 37 -21.42 12.64 -12.46
N LEU A 38 -20.79 12.74 -11.29
CA LEU A 38 -21.10 11.91 -10.12
C LEU A 38 -21.22 12.78 -8.87
N ALA A 39 -21.96 12.30 -7.88
CA ALA A 39 -22.13 13.00 -6.61
C ALA A 39 -22.11 12.02 -5.44
N MET A 40 -21.51 12.41 -4.32
CA MET A 40 -21.47 11.62 -3.10
C MET A 40 -22.42 12.20 -2.05
N HIS A 41 -23.12 11.32 -1.33
CA HIS A 41 -23.94 11.68 -0.18
C HIS A 41 -23.07 11.83 1.08
N ARG A 42 -22.97 13.04 1.63
CA ARG A 42 -22.04 13.36 2.73
C ARG A 42 -22.57 12.98 4.12
N GLN A 43 -23.89 12.95 4.31
CA GLN A 43 -24.52 12.62 5.61
C GLN A 43 -24.95 11.16 5.77
N ALA A 44 -24.64 10.29 4.79
CA ALA A 44 -25.04 8.89 4.89
C ALA A 44 -24.07 8.16 5.81
N SER A 45 -24.54 7.14 6.54
CA SER A 45 -23.67 6.26 7.33
C SER A 45 -22.70 5.47 6.44
N GLU A 46 -23.12 5.14 5.22
CA GLU A 46 -22.34 4.46 4.20
C GLU A 46 -21.98 5.39 3.03
N THR A 47 -20.84 5.14 2.39
CA THR A 47 -20.46 5.86 1.16
C THR A 47 -21.42 5.49 0.02
N ARG A 48 -22.25 6.45 -0.38
CA ARG A 48 -23.19 6.30 -1.49
C ARG A 48 -22.95 7.34 -2.57
N ILE A 49 -22.88 6.89 -3.82
CA ILE A 49 -22.56 7.74 -4.97
C ILE A 49 -23.68 7.65 -6.00
N TRP A 50 -24.18 8.80 -6.44
CA TRP A 50 -25.04 8.97 -7.60
C TRP A 50 -24.19 9.12 -8.85
N PHE A 51 -24.61 8.49 -9.93
CA PHE A 51 -23.94 8.54 -11.22
C PHE A 51 -24.94 8.31 -12.35
N GLN A 52 -24.64 8.84 -13.52
CA GLN A 52 -25.42 8.60 -14.74
C GLN A 52 -25.16 7.18 -15.26
N PRO A 53 -26.06 6.57 -16.06
CA PRO A 53 -25.81 5.31 -16.77
C PRO A 53 -24.47 5.28 -17.54
N PRO A 54 -23.91 4.09 -17.86
CA PRO A 54 -24.51 2.75 -17.77
C PRO A 54 -24.47 2.12 -16.37
N THR A 55 -25.09 0.95 -16.21
CA THR A 55 -24.99 0.12 -15.00
C THR A 55 -23.56 -0.42 -14.82
N PRO A 56 -22.98 -0.41 -13.61
CA PRO A 56 -21.65 -0.96 -13.37
C PRO A 56 -21.65 -2.48 -13.59
N PRO A 57 -20.56 -3.07 -14.13
CA PRO A 57 -20.36 -4.51 -14.05
C PRO A 57 -20.27 -4.95 -12.58
N GLU A 58 -20.40 -6.26 -12.33
CA GLU A 58 -20.17 -6.79 -10.99
C GLU A 58 -18.74 -6.48 -10.54
N MET A 59 -18.61 -5.70 -9.48
CA MET A 59 -17.34 -5.36 -8.86
C MET A 59 -17.42 -5.68 -7.38
N ASP A 60 -16.43 -6.40 -6.88
CA ASP A 60 -16.30 -6.65 -5.45
C ASP A 60 -16.40 -5.34 -4.66
N GLY A 61 -17.26 -5.31 -3.66
CA GLY A 61 -17.48 -4.15 -2.81
C GLY A 61 -18.23 -2.94 -3.40
N VAL A 62 -18.80 -3.08 -4.61
CA VAL A 62 -19.68 -2.08 -5.23
C VAL A 62 -21.08 -2.68 -5.35
N VAL A 63 -22.03 -2.17 -4.56
CA VAL A 63 -23.42 -2.66 -4.56
C VAL A 63 -24.32 -1.65 -5.25
N LEU A 64 -24.92 -2.03 -6.38
CA LEU A 64 -25.93 -1.22 -7.04
C LEU A 64 -27.24 -1.25 -6.24
N LEU A 65 -27.75 -0.08 -5.89
CA LEU A 65 -28.99 0.05 -5.13
C LEU A 65 -30.20 -0.04 -6.08
N ALA A 66 -31.16 -0.90 -5.73
CA ALA A 66 -32.30 -1.26 -6.58
C ALA A 66 -33.27 -0.11 -6.89
N VAL A 67 -33.21 1.01 -6.16
CA VAL A 67 -34.11 2.16 -6.36
C VAL A 67 -33.29 3.37 -6.83
N PRO A 68 -33.44 3.83 -8.08
CA PRO A 68 -32.89 5.11 -8.49
C PRO A 68 -33.53 6.22 -7.64
N ASN A 69 -32.76 6.80 -6.73
CA ASN A 69 -33.22 7.87 -5.86
C ASN A 69 -32.52 9.17 -6.26
N ASN A 70 -33.23 10.01 -7.01
CA ASN A 70 -32.75 11.30 -7.52
C ASN A 70 -33.37 12.50 -6.76
N GLY A 71 -34.05 12.27 -5.64
CA GLY A 71 -34.89 13.28 -4.95
C GLY A 71 -34.14 14.29 -4.08
N ASN A 72 -32.82 14.37 -4.12
CA ASN A 72 -32.07 15.35 -3.31
C ASN A 72 -32.05 16.71 -4.01
N SER A 73 -32.67 17.73 -3.39
CA SER A 73 -32.75 19.10 -3.94
C SER A 73 -31.39 19.77 -4.16
N ASN A 74 -30.31 19.24 -3.56
CA ASN A 74 -28.93 19.68 -3.79
C ASN A 74 -28.29 19.10 -5.07
N ILE A 75 -28.94 18.17 -5.76
CA ILE A 75 -28.54 17.72 -7.10
C ILE A 75 -29.10 18.72 -8.12
N ASN A 76 -28.43 19.86 -8.24
CA ASN A 76 -28.87 20.99 -9.05
C ASN A 76 -27.68 21.68 -9.74
N GLY A 77 -27.96 22.63 -10.64
CA GLY A 77 -26.94 23.39 -11.36
C GLY A 77 -26.01 22.45 -12.14
N PRO A 78 -24.68 22.50 -11.94
CA PRO A 78 -23.72 21.60 -12.57
C PRO A 78 -23.98 20.09 -12.33
N LEU A 79 -24.74 19.73 -11.28
CA LEU A 79 -25.13 18.35 -10.96
C LEU A 79 -26.50 17.94 -11.53
N SER A 80 -27.20 18.83 -12.24
CA SER A 80 -28.50 18.55 -12.86
C SER A 80 -28.55 17.31 -13.78
N PRO A 81 -27.45 16.84 -14.42
CA PRO A 81 -27.49 15.56 -15.15
C PRO A 81 -27.83 14.35 -14.28
N LEU A 82 -27.71 14.43 -12.94
CA LEU A 82 -28.08 13.39 -11.98
C LEU A 82 -29.53 13.52 -11.46
N ALA A 83 -30.30 14.51 -11.93
CA ALA A 83 -31.72 14.62 -11.61
C ALA A 83 -32.60 13.75 -12.54
N ARG A 84 -31.99 13.02 -13.47
CA ARG A 84 -32.70 12.19 -14.45
C ARG A 84 -33.31 10.94 -13.80
N PRO A 85 -34.42 10.38 -14.34
CA PRO A 85 -35.04 9.17 -13.81
C PRO A 85 -34.16 7.92 -13.90
N ASP A 86 -33.19 7.91 -14.83
CA ASP A 86 -32.25 6.81 -15.07
C ASP A 86 -30.97 6.93 -14.21
N THR A 87 -30.90 7.89 -13.29
CA THR A 87 -29.74 8.06 -12.40
C THR A 87 -29.59 6.86 -11.49
N LEU A 88 -28.41 6.25 -11.49
CA LEU A 88 -28.08 5.09 -10.69
C LEU A 88 -27.41 5.50 -9.38
N ARG A 89 -27.44 4.60 -8.41
CA ARG A 89 -26.81 4.80 -7.11
C ARG A 89 -26.11 3.54 -6.66
N VAL A 90 -24.85 3.66 -6.25
CA VAL A 90 -24.06 2.58 -5.67
C VAL A 90 -23.74 2.87 -4.21
N GLU A 91 -23.60 1.79 -3.45
CA GLU A 91 -22.95 1.76 -2.16
C GLU A 91 -21.55 1.17 -2.30
N ILE A 92 -20.58 1.74 -1.58
CA ILE A 92 -19.18 1.39 -1.67
C ILE A 92 -18.66 0.98 -0.29
N ASP A 93 -18.12 -0.22 -0.19
CA ASP A 93 -17.70 -0.81 1.09
C ASP A 93 -16.26 -0.49 1.49
N THR A 94 -15.37 -0.22 0.54
CA THR A 94 -13.93 -0.09 0.76
C THR A 94 -13.30 0.96 -0.16
N ALA A 95 -12.15 1.49 0.24
CA ALA A 95 -11.39 2.43 -0.59
C ALA A 95 -10.97 1.81 -1.93
N ALA A 96 -10.67 0.50 -1.95
CA ALA A 96 -10.33 -0.23 -3.16
C ALA A 96 -11.52 -0.36 -4.11
N ALA A 97 -12.73 -0.64 -3.58
CA ALA A 97 -13.96 -0.64 -4.37
C ALA A 97 -14.28 0.74 -4.95
N LEU A 98 -14.05 1.82 -4.18
CA LEU A 98 -14.22 3.19 -4.68
C LEU A 98 -13.29 3.46 -5.87
N GLN A 99 -12.01 3.08 -5.77
CA GLN A 99 -11.04 3.26 -6.86
C GLN A 99 -11.46 2.51 -8.13
N ARG A 100 -11.87 1.24 -8.01
CA ARG A 100 -12.40 0.47 -9.15
C ARG A 100 -13.61 1.14 -9.80
N PHE A 101 -14.54 1.61 -8.97
CA PHE A 101 -15.75 2.27 -9.44
C PHE A 101 -15.44 3.58 -10.19
N ILE A 102 -14.57 4.44 -9.64
CA ILE A 102 -14.23 5.73 -10.27
C ILE A 102 -13.33 5.57 -11.50
N ASP A 103 -12.52 4.51 -11.57
CA ASP A 103 -11.76 4.17 -12.76
C ASP A 103 -12.72 3.82 -13.90
N TRP A 104 -13.61 2.86 -13.68
CA TRP A 104 -14.64 2.48 -14.65
C TRP A 104 -15.55 3.66 -15.05
N TYR A 105 -16.07 4.41 -14.06
CA TYR A 105 -17.04 5.48 -14.33
C TYR A 105 -16.41 6.72 -14.95
N GLY A 106 -15.19 7.06 -14.52
CA GLY A 106 -14.45 8.25 -14.91
C GLY A 106 -13.98 8.28 -16.37
N GLY A 107 -14.18 7.18 -17.11
CA GLY A 107 -13.60 6.99 -18.43
C GLY A 107 -12.14 6.54 -18.36
N GLY A 108 -11.70 5.94 -17.24
CA GLY A 108 -10.69 4.91 -17.34
C GLY A 108 -11.39 3.75 -18.01
N SER A 109 -11.24 3.64 -19.33
CA SER A 109 -11.72 2.47 -20.03
C SER A 109 -11.27 1.24 -19.24
N ALA A 110 -12.23 0.49 -18.71
CA ALA A 110 -12.28 -0.91 -19.12
C ALA A 110 -12.22 -0.81 -20.64
N VAL A 111 -11.00 -0.88 -21.15
CA VAL A 111 -10.75 -1.05 -22.56
C VAL A 111 -11.46 -2.36 -22.82
N GLU A 112 -12.69 -2.30 -23.33
CA GLU A 112 -12.99 -3.17 -24.44
C GLU A 112 -11.79 -3.01 -25.35
N ILE A 113 -11.00 -4.07 -25.43
CA ILE A 113 -9.79 -4.16 -26.23
C ILE A 113 -10.24 -4.07 -27.68
N GLU A 114 -10.59 -2.85 -28.09
CA GLU A 114 -10.47 -2.37 -29.46
C GLU A 114 -9.08 -1.74 -29.55
N ASP A 115 -8.10 -2.64 -29.65
CA ASP A 115 -7.18 -2.67 -30.78
C ASP A 115 -6.56 -1.32 -31.22
N THR A 116 -5.97 -0.58 -30.28
CA THR A 116 -5.07 0.55 -30.65
C THR A 116 -3.73 0.58 -29.94
N LEU A 117 -3.46 -0.32 -29.00
CA LEU A 117 -2.11 -0.70 -28.60
C LEU A 117 -2.06 -2.23 -28.47
N PRO A 118 -1.21 -2.95 -29.23
CA PRO A 118 -1.12 -4.39 -29.11
C PRO A 118 -0.58 -4.72 -27.72
N VAL A 119 -1.46 -5.08 -26.77
CA VAL A 119 -1.02 -5.74 -25.55
C VAL A 119 -0.45 -7.08 -26.00
N PRO A 120 0.86 -7.32 -25.85
CA PRO A 120 1.48 -8.53 -26.35
C PRO A 120 0.77 -9.73 -25.70
N ARG A 121 0.43 -10.75 -26.49
CA ARG A 121 0.03 -12.03 -25.90
C ARG A 121 1.23 -12.58 -25.15
N ILE A 122 1.18 -12.53 -23.83
CA ILE A 122 2.18 -13.17 -22.98
C ILE A 122 1.86 -14.66 -23.00
N ALA A 123 2.50 -15.40 -23.90
CA ALA A 123 2.36 -16.84 -23.94
C ALA A 123 2.98 -17.45 -22.68
N ASP A 124 2.20 -18.27 -21.97
CA ASP A 124 2.64 -19.06 -20.82
C ASP A 124 3.32 -18.27 -19.68
N PHE A 125 2.65 -17.22 -19.19
CA PHE A 125 3.13 -16.47 -18.01
C PHE A 125 3.39 -17.37 -16.80
N LYS A 126 2.66 -18.47 -16.67
CA LYS A 126 2.87 -19.46 -15.62
C LYS A 126 4.29 -20.06 -15.69
N ALA A 127 4.73 -20.53 -16.86
CA ALA A 127 6.10 -21.02 -17.03
C ALA A 127 7.16 -19.94 -16.74
N ILE A 128 6.90 -18.68 -17.12
CA ILE A 128 7.76 -17.54 -16.76
C ILE A 128 7.83 -17.36 -15.24
N PHE A 129 6.69 -17.44 -14.55
CA PHE A 129 6.64 -17.30 -13.10
C PHE A 129 7.32 -18.47 -12.38
N GLU A 130 7.18 -19.70 -12.88
CA GLU A 130 7.91 -20.88 -12.39
C GLU A 130 9.42 -20.73 -12.57
N ARG A 131 9.86 -20.15 -13.71
CA ARG A 131 11.27 -19.79 -13.94
C ARG A 131 11.74 -18.73 -12.95
N PHE A 132 10.95 -17.68 -12.73
CA PHE A 132 11.22 -16.65 -11.74
C PHE A 132 11.37 -17.25 -10.34
N GLN A 133 10.45 -18.11 -9.91
CA GLN A 133 10.50 -18.80 -8.62
C GLN A 133 11.78 -19.65 -8.47
N SER A 134 12.14 -20.38 -9.52
CA SER A 134 13.36 -21.20 -9.52
C SER A 134 14.62 -20.34 -9.34
N LEU A 135 14.71 -19.21 -10.05
CA LEU A 135 15.84 -18.30 -9.96
C LEU A 135 15.93 -17.60 -8.60
N VAL A 136 14.80 -17.15 -8.05
CA VAL A 136 14.74 -16.53 -6.70
C VAL A 136 15.17 -17.52 -5.64
N THR A 137 14.68 -18.77 -5.72
CA THR A 137 15.05 -19.85 -4.79
C THR A 137 16.53 -20.19 -4.89
N ALA A 138 17.07 -20.31 -6.11
CA ALA A 138 18.49 -20.60 -6.32
C ALA A 138 19.40 -19.48 -5.79
N ARG A 139 18.98 -18.21 -5.90
CA ARG A 139 19.75 -17.05 -5.42
C ARG A 139 19.67 -16.89 -3.90
N SER A 140 18.47 -16.98 -3.33
CA SER A 140 18.21 -16.59 -1.94
C SER A 140 18.07 -17.76 -0.96
N GLY A 141 17.92 -18.99 -1.47
CA GLY A 141 17.57 -20.17 -0.67
C GLY A 141 16.08 -20.26 -0.33
N HIS A 142 15.27 -19.27 -0.72
CA HIS A 142 13.85 -19.18 -0.38
C HIS A 142 13.01 -18.84 -1.61
N PRO A 143 11.78 -19.38 -1.73
CA PRO A 143 10.87 -18.99 -2.80
C PRO A 143 10.38 -17.55 -2.61
N PHE A 144 9.92 -16.95 -3.69
CA PHE A 144 9.17 -15.70 -3.63
C PHE A 144 7.76 -15.96 -3.06
N GLU A 145 7.37 -15.17 -2.07
CA GLU A 145 6.02 -15.19 -1.48
C GLU A 145 5.33 -13.84 -1.65
N THR A 146 6.04 -12.74 -1.36
CA THR A 146 5.50 -11.37 -1.39
C THR A 146 6.59 -10.37 -1.81
N PHE A 147 6.21 -9.13 -2.14
CA PHE A 147 7.16 -8.06 -2.43
C PHE A 147 7.71 -7.39 -1.16
N GLU A 148 7.06 -7.62 -0.01
CA GLU A 148 7.39 -7.08 1.30
C GLU A 148 8.43 -7.92 2.06
N ASP A 149 8.79 -9.10 1.55
CA ASP A 149 9.78 -9.96 2.17
C ASP A 149 10.76 -10.63 1.17
N GLY A 150 11.76 -11.32 1.71
CA GLY A 150 12.71 -12.13 0.94
C GLY A 150 13.58 -11.31 -0.02
N LEU A 151 13.95 -11.93 -1.15
CA LEU A 151 14.84 -11.32 -2.13
C LEU A 151 14.22 -10.06 -2.76
N ALA A 152 12.91 -10.09 -3.02
CA ALA A 152 12.21 -8.97 -3.62
C ALA A 152 12.26 -7.72 -2.73
N ALA A 153 11.98 -7.85 -1.44
CA ALA A 153 12.11 -6.74 -0.51
C ALA A 153 13.56 -6.27 -0.37
N SER A 154 14.52 -7.19 -0.25
CA SER A 154 15.94 -6.87 -0.11
C SER A 154 16.44 -6.01 -1.27
N TRP A 155 16.04 -6.35 -2.50
CA TRP A 155 16.52 -5.68 -3.70
C TRP A 155 15.69 -4.46 -4.10
N GLU A 156 14.37 -4.47 -3.92
CA GLU A 156 13.48 -3.52 -4.59
C GLU A 156 12.64 -2.63 -3.65
N SER A 157 12.59 -2.91 -2.34
CA SER A 157 11.82 -2.10 -1.37
C SER A 157 12.37 -0.67 -1.19
N TYR A 158 13.57 -0.38 -1.68
CA TYR A 158 14.16 0.95 -1.58
C TYR A 158 13.47 1.98 -2.49
N LYS A 159 12.79 1.60 -3.59
CA LYS A 159 12.27 2.58 -4.56
C LYS A 159 11.24 3.56 -3.95
N PRO A 160 10.23 3.11 -3.19
CA PRO A 160 9.29 4.04 -2.56
C PRO A 160 9.96 4.95 -1.53
N LEU A 161 10.94 4.43 -0.77
CA LEU A 161 11.72 5.20 0.20
C LEU A 161 12.59 6.25 -0.48
N LEU A 162 13.28 5.85 -1.56
CA LEU A 162 14.08 6.73 -2.41
C LEU A 162 13.21 7.84 -3.01
N ARG A 163 12.03 7.50 -3.56
CA ARG A 163 11.10 8.49 -4.11
C ARG A 163 10.64 9.47 -3.05
N LYS A 164 10.27 9.00 -1.87
CA LYS A 164 9.86 9.86 -0.76
C LYS A 164 10.96 10.85 -0.39
N HIS A 165 12.21 10.39 -0.33
CA HIS A 165 13.35 11.26 -0.05
C HIS A 165 13.64 12.23 -1.21
N ALA A 166 13.62 11.76 -2.45
CA ALA A 166 13.81 12.59 -3.65
C ALA A 166 12.74 13.69 -3.75
N LEU A 167 11.48 13.41 -3.43
CA LEU A 167 10.41 14.41 -3.41
C LEU A 167 10.62 15.48 -2.33
N ALA A 168 11.19 15.11 -1.18
CA ALA A 168 11.54 16.08 -0.15
C ALA A 168 12.65 17.05 -0.59
N LEU A 169 13.59 16.58 -1.42
CA LEU A 169 14.64 17.42 -2.02
C LEU A 169 14.11 18.23 -3.21
N LEU A 170 13.27 17.63 -4.04
CA LEU A 170 12.64 18.27 -5.18
C LEU A 170 11.76 19.45 -4.74
N ALA A 171 10.95 19.23 -3.70
CA ALA A 171 10.06 20.22 -3.08
C ALA A 171 9.26 21.06 -4.10
N PRO A 172 8.54 20.44 -5.05
CA PRO A 172 7.88 21.18 -6.13
C PRO A 172 6.85 22.19 -5.60
N ASP A 173 6.20 21.89 -4.47
CA ASP A 173 5.23 22.78 -3.85
C ASP A 173 5.79 24.12 -3.37
N SER A 174 7.11 24.21 -3.21
CA SER A 174 7.80 25.46 -2.87
C SER A 174 8.09 26.36 -4.08
N TRP A 175 7.85 25.88 -5.31
CA TRP A 175 8.19 26.62 -6.52
C TRP A 175 7.12 27.65 -6.88
N ASP A 176 7.58 28.80 -7.34
CA ASP A 176 6.79 29.87 -7.94
C ASP A 176 7.32 30.28 -9.33
N GLU A 177 6.53 31.06 -10.07
CA GLU A 177 6.93 31.53 -11.41
C GLU A 177 8.17 32.42 -11.40
N ALA A 178 8.47 33.11 -10.29
CA ALA A 178 9.66 33.94 -10.17
C ALA A 178 10.94 33.11 -10.05
N ASN A 179 10.84 31.83 -9.69
CA ASN A 179 11.97 30.91 -9.67
C ASN A 179 12.43 30.51 -11.10
N ILE A 180 11.60 30.73 -12.13
CA ILE A 180 11.91 30.31 -13.50
C ILE A 180 13.00 31.20 -14.12
N GLY A 181 14.11 30.58 -14.51
CA GLY A 181 15.33 31.23 -14.98
C GLY A 181 16.36 31.53 -13.88
N SER A 182 16.08 31.20 -12.62
CA SER A 182 17.00 31.41 -11.49
C SER A 182 17.99 30.25 -11.27
N GLY A 183 17.73 29.11 -11.91
CA GLY A 183 18.45 27.86 -11.69
C GLY A 183 18.05 27.12 -10.40
N SER A 184 17.12 27.65 -9.60
CA SER A 184 16.69 27.04 -8.34
C SER A 184 15.93 25.73 -8.54
N ILE A 185 15.01 25.69 -9.51
CA ILE A 185 14.23 24.50 -9.84
C ILE A 185 15.16 23.41 -10.35
N LEU A 186 16.09 23.78 -11.25
CA LEU A 186 17.09 22.85 -11.75
C LEU A 186 17.98 22.26 -10.66
N ARG A 187 18.42 23.08 -9.69
CA ARG A 187 19.21 22.60 -8.54
C ARG A 187 18.42 21.60 -7.70
N HIS A 188 17.15 21.88 -7.37
CA HIS A 188 16.31 20.94 -6.63
C HIS A 188 16.12 19.61 -7.38
N VAL A 189 15.94 19.65 -8.71
CA VAL A 189 15.85 18.43 -9.53
C VAL A 189 17.16 17.65 -9.50
N ILE A 190 18.30 18.33 -9.60
CA ILE A 190 19.63 17.70 -9.51
C ILE A 190 19.84 17.07 -8.13
N ASP A 191 19.48 17.76 -7.05
CA ASP A 191 19.58 17.25 -5.68
C ASP A 191 18.70 16.01 -5.48
N ALA A 192 17.49 16.00 -6.07
CA ALA A 192 16.62 14.83 -6.07
C ALA A 192 17.19 13.63 -6.85
N ILE A 193 18.11 13.87 -7.80
CA ILE A 193 18.79 12.83 -8.58
C ILE A 193 20.05 12.35 -7.86
N GLU A 194 20.89 13.25 -7.37
CA GLU A 194 22.24 12.99 -6.81
C GLU A 194 22.19 12.53 -5.34
N ILE A 195 21.35 11.54 -5.05
CA ILE A 195 21.21 10.97 -3.70
C ILE A 195 22.30 9.92 -3.46
N GLN A 196 23.20 10.21 -2.53
CA GLN A 196 24.27 9.33 -2.10
C GLN A 196 24.01 8.76 -0.71
N LYS A 197 24.29 7.47 -0.52
CA LYS A 197 24.23 6.81 0.78
C LYS A 197 25.04 7.56 1.83
N ASP A 198 24.35 8.02 2.86
CA ASP A 198 24.90 8.56 4.08
C ASP A 198 24.47 7.72 5.30
N SER A 199 25.02 8.04 6.47
CA SER A 199 24.74 7.32 7.72
C SER A 199 23.31 7.53 8.25
N ARG A 200 22.56 8.50 7.71
CA ARG A 200 21.22 8.88 8.19
C ARG A 200 20.11 8.21 7.41
N THR A 201 20.26 8.15 6.09
CA THR A 201 19.24 7.62 5.16
C THR A 201 19.53 6.18 4.74
N ASN A 202 20.81 5.82 4.65
CA ASN A 202 21.26 4.56 4.04
C ASN A 202 20.72 4.33 2.60
N LEU A 203 20.39 5.41 1.87
CA LEU A 203 19.78 5.37 0.53
C LEU A 203 20.75 5.92 -0.53
N THR A 204 20.85 5.23 -1.67
CA THR A 204 21.50 5.76 -2.89
C THR A 204 20.50 5.73 -4.03
N ASN A 205 20.48 6.76 -4.88
CA ASN A 205 19.76 6.67 -6.14
C ASN A 205 20.49 5.74 -7.12
N ASN A 206 20.03 4.49 -7.18
CA ASN A 206 20.52 3.46 -8.10
C ASN A 206 19.68 3.34 -9.38
N LEU A 207 18.63 4.16 -9.53
CA LEU A 207 17.78 4.16 -10.73
C LEU A 207 18.44 4.92 -11.89
N LEU A 208 19.43 5.78 -11.60
CA LEU A 208 20.14 6.59 -12.59
C LEU A 208 21.66 6.49 -12.41
N PHE A 209 22.39 6.49 -13.52
CA PHE A 209 23.85 6.69 -13.49
C PHE A 209 24.16 8.19 -13.42
N TRP A 210 24.18 8.74 -12.21
CA TRP A 210 24.41 10.18 -11.99
C TRP A 210 25.85 10.53 -11.58
N GLN A 211 26.63 9.55 -11.10
CA GLN A 211 28.01 9.76 -10.67
C GLN A 211 28.94 10.04 -11.84
N ASN A 212 29.91 10.93 -11.65
CA ASN A 212 30.92 11.26 -12.66
C ASN A 212 32.06 10.21 -12.75
N ARG A 213 31.76 8.92 -12.61
CA ARG A 213 32.76 7.83 -12.61
C ARG A 213 33.33 7.56 -14.00
N TYR A 214 32.52 7.77 -15.03
CA TYR A 214 32.86 7.49 -16.43
C TYR A 214 32.89 8.78 -17.27
N GLY A 215 33.01 9.94 -16.64
CA GLY A 215 33.02 11.24 -17.31
C GLY A 215 31.62 11.85 -17.53
N HIS A 216 31.61 13.15 -17.80
CA HIS A 216 30.41 13.99 -17.83
C HIS A 216 29.35 13.51 -18.83
N ALA A 217 29.77 13.02 -19.99
CA ALA A 217 28.90 12.49 -21.05
C ALA A 217 28.04 11.29 -20.59
N ASN A 218 28.54 10.51 -19.62
CA ASN A 218 27.88 9.29 -19.16
C ASN A 218 26.86 9.54 -18.05
N ARG A 219 26.77 10.76 -17.50
CA ARG A 219 25.75 11.11 -16.51
C ARG A 219 24.37 11.10 -17.17
N GLU A 220 23.38 10.49 -16.53
CA GLU A 220 22.02 10.40 -17.08
C GLU A 220 21.36 11.77 -17.16
N HIS A 221 21.62 12.64 -16.17
CA HIS A 221 21.07 13.98 -16.05
C HIS A 221 21.96 15.09 -16.64
N ARG A 222 22.87 14.75 -17.55
CA ARG A 222 23.80 15.71 -18.19
C ARG A 222 23.09 16.96 -18.72
N ILE A 223 21.94 16.79 -19.38
CA ILE A 223 21.18 17.91 -19.97
C ILE A 223 20.77 18.96 -18.92
N LEU A 224 20.54 18.55 -17.67
CA LEU A 224 20.18 19.46 -16.58
C LEU A 224 21.41 20.27 -16.12
N LEU A 225 22.57 19.62 -16.06
CA LEU A 225 23.84 20.25 -15.71
C LEU A 225 24.28 21.26 -16.76
N GLU A 226 24.09 20.93 -18.04
CA GLU A 226 24.39 21.81 -19.16
C GLU A 226 23.42 22.99 -19.21
N ALA A 227 22.13 22.75 -18.98
CA ALA A 227 21.13 23.81 -18.92
C ALA A 227 21.45 24.86 -17.85
N LEU A 228 22.02 24.46 -16.69
CA LEU A 228 22.47 25.38 -15.64
C LEU A 228 23.60 26.33 -16.06
N GLN A 229 24.35 26.02 -17.13
CA GLN A 229 25.48 26.86 -17.56
C GLN A 229 25.04 28.03 -18.46
N THR A 230 23.82 27.97 -19.03
CA THR A 230 23.35 28.95 -20.00
C THR A 230 22.00 29.54 -19.57
N PRO A 231 21.87 30.87 -19.36
CA PRO A 231 20.63 31.48 -18.86
C PRO A 231 19.37 31.15 -19.68
N ASN A 232 19.48 31.09 -21.01
CA ASN A 232 18.36 30.74 -21.88
C ASN A 232 17.91 29.28 -21.69
N GLN A 233 18.87 28.35 -21.62
CA GLN A 233 18.58 26.92 -21.41
C GLN A 233 18.08 26.66 -19.99
N THR A 234 18.62 27.37 -18.99
CA THR A 234 18.12 27.35 -17.61
C THR A 234 16.64 27.73 -17.59
N ARG A 235 16.29 28.88 -18.16
CA ARG A 235 14.90 29.35 -18.19
C ARG A 235 13.97 28.38 -18.93
N GLU A 236 14.40 27.87 -20.08
CA GLU A 236 13.59 26.92 -20.85
C GLU A 236 13.34 25.63 -20.08
N MET A 237 14.40 25.01 -19.54
CA MET A 237 14.31 23.76 -18.80
C MET A 237 13.50 23.92 -17.51
N GLU A 238 13.70 25.02 -16.77
CA GLU A 238 12.92 25.31 -15.57
C GLU A 238 11.44 25.55 -15.87
N ARG A 239 11.09 26.19 -16.99
CA ARG A 239 9.69 26.33 -17.41
C ARG A 239 9.05 24.96 -17.67
N ILE A 240 9.72 24.08 -18.40
CA ILE A 240 9.22 22.72 -18.67
C ILE A 240 8.99 21.95 -17.36
N LEU A 241 9.96 21.97 -16.45
CA LEU A 241 9.88 21.27 -15.17
C LEU A 241 8.83 21.87 -14.24
N PHE A 242 8.70 23.20 -14.21
CA PHE A 242 7.66 23.88 -13.44
C PHE A 242 6.27 23.48 -13.93
N ASP A 243 6.02 23.58 -15.24
CA ASP A 243 4.71 23.24 -15.81
C ASP A 243 4.41 21.73 -15.62
N PHE A 244 5.43 20.87 -15.62
CA PHE A 244 5.28 19.43 -15.41
C PHE A 244 4.89 19.04 -13.97
N TYR A 245 5.48 19.68 -12.95
CA TYR A 245 5.25 19.34 -11.54
C TYR A 245 4.20 20.22 -10.84
N ARG A 246 4.00 21.47 -11.29
CA ARG A 246 3.06 22.43 -10.69
C ARG A 246 1.91 22.82 -11.61
N GLY A 247 2.08 22.67 -12.91
CA GLY A 247 1.04 22.96 -13.90
C GLY A 247 0.23 21.72 -14.30
N ASN A 248 -0.60 21.92 -15.32
CA ASN A 248 -1.36 20.86 -16.01
C ASN A 248 -0.74 20.57 -17.39
N ALA A 249 0.60 20.51 -17.47
CA ALA A 249 1.26 20.16 -18.72
C ALA A 249 0.83 18.77 -19.21
N ASP A 250 0.68 18.63 -20.53
CA ASP A 250 0.43 17.32 -21.14
C ASP A 250 1.65 16.41 -20.94
N ASP A 251 1.38 15.22 -20.41
CA ASP A 251 2.41 14.27 -20.02
C ASP A 251 3.20 13.79 -21.25
N GLY A 252 2.53 13.52 -22.38
CA GLY A 252 3.19 13.04 -23.60
C GLY A 252 4.03 14.10 -24.29
N ALA A 253 3.45 15.29 -24.48
CA ALA A 253 4.17 16.43 -25.06
C ALA A 253 5.38 16.84 -24.22
N THR A 254 5.27 16.76 -22.88
CA THR A 254 6.39 17.03 -21.98
C THR A 254 7.49 15.98 -22.12
N PHE A 255 7.11 14.70 -22.20
CA PHE A 255 8.05 13.60 -22.38
C PHE A 255 8.85 13.77 -23.67
N ASP A 256 8.16 13.94 -24.80
CA ASP A 256 8.80 14.06 -26.12
C ASP A 256 9.66 15.33 -26.20
N ARG A 257 9.21 16.44 -25.62
CA ARG A 257 10.03 17.66 -25.54
C ARG A 257 11.33 17.45 -24.77
N LEU A 258 11.30 16.75 -23.64
CA LEU A 258 12.52 16.42 -22.89
C LEU A 258 13.44 15.48 -23.68
N ALA A 259 12.87 14.56 -24.46
CA ALA A 259 13.63 13.66 -25.33
C ALA A 259 14.31 14.42 -26.47
N ASP A 260 13.61 15.33 -27.13
CA ASP A 260 14.11 16.18 -28.22
C ASP A 260 15.27 17.09 -27.76
N MET A 261 15.25 17.52 -26.49
CA MET A 261 16.34 18.26 -25.86
C MET A 261 17.58 17.40 -25.52
N GLY A 262 17.57 16.12 -25.89
CA GLY A 262 18.65 15.16 -25.62
C GLY A 262 18.56 14.49 -24.26
N GLY A 263 17.40 14.55 -23.60
CA GLY A 263 17.13 13.82 -22.36
C GLY A 263 17.19 12.32 -22.61
N LYS A 264 17.92 11.60 -21.75
CA LYS A 264 17.99 10.14 -21.83
C LYS A 264 16.69 9.53 -21.31
N TYR A 265 16.31 8.41 -21.90
CA TYR A 265 15.09 7.68 -21.54
C TYR A 265 14.98 7.41 -20.03
N THR A 266 16.08 6.98 -19.40
CA THR A 266 16.08 6.67 -17.96
C THR A 266 15.85 7.90 -17.09
N LEU A 267 16.42 9.06 -17.47
CA LEU A 267 16.21 10.34 -16.80
C LEU A 267 14.74 10.75 -16.85
N ILE A 268 14.15 10.76 -18.05
CA ILE A 268 12.77 11.23 -18.24
C ILE A 268 11.81 10.31 -17.47
N ALA A 269 11.96 9.00 -17.61
CA ALA A 269 11.16 8.02 -16.87
C ALA A 269 11.30 8.18 -15.34
N TYR A 270 12.50 8.52 -14.84
CA TYR A 270 12.71 8.80 -13.42
C TYR A 270 11.96 10.07 -12.96
N LEU A 271 11.99 11.15 -13.74
CA LEU A 271 11.22 12.38 -13.42
C LEU A 271 9.71 12.10 -13.36
N PHE A 272 9.20 11.28 -14.26
CA PHE A 272 7.81 10.84 -14.28
C PHE A 272 7.48 9.94 -13.07
N PHE A 273 8.37 9.01 -12.72
CA PHE A 273 8.25 8.22 -11.49
C PHE A 273 8.20 9.09 -10.23
N LEU A 274 8.98 10.18 -10.17
CA LEU A 274 8.85 11.15 -9.07
C LEU A 274 7.48 11.83 -9.07
N LYS A 275 6.94 12.22 -10.23
CA LYS A 275 5.61 12.85 -10.34
C LYS A 275 4.51 11.96 -9.78
N ASP A 276 4.40 10.73 -10.26
CA ASP A 276 3.34 9.81 -9.83
C ASP A 276 3.78 8.34 -9.98
N MET A 277 4.09 7.69 -8.86
CA MET A 277 4.52 6.29 -8.83
C MET A 277 3.39 5.29 -9.10
N ASP A 278 2.12 5.70 -9.04
CA ASP A 278 1.02 4.80 -9.37
C ASP A 278 0.74 4.78 -10.89
N ARG A 279 1.27 5.76 -11.63
CA ARG A 279 1.12 5.89 -13.09
C ARG A 279 2.41 5.63 -13.86
N TYR A 280 3.56 5.97 -13.29
CA TYR A 280 4.84 6.01 -14.01
C TYR A 280 5.92 5.22 -13.30
N MET A 281 6.76 4.56 -14.09
CA MET A 281 7.84 3.72 -13.61
C MET A 281 9.19 4.13 -14.21
N PRO A 282 10.29 3.99 -13.46
CA PRO A 282 11.62 4.17 -14.03
C PRO A 282 11.89 3.06 -15.06
N ILE A 283 12.85 3.28 -15.95
CA ILE A 283 13.18 2.30 -17.00
C ILE A 283 14.70 2.15 -17.13
N GLN A 284 15.15 0.93 -17.40
CA GLN A 284 16.53 0.62 -17.73
C GLN A 284 16.52 -0.29 -18.98
N PRO A 285 16.68 0.28 -20.18
CA PRO A 285 16.28 -0.40 -21.41
C PRO A 285 16.86 -1.80 -21.63
N THR A 286 18.17 -1.96 -21.39
CA THR A 286 18.85 -3.26 -21.60
C THR A 286 18.39 -4.37 -20.65
N GLY A 287 17.93 -4.02 -19.44
CA GLY A 287 17.39 -4.97 -18.48
C GLY A 287 15.96 -5.36 -18.84
N PHE A 288 15.11 -4.37 -19.11
CA PHE A 288 13.71 -4.63 -19.46
C PHE A 288 13.56 -5.40 -20.78
N ASP A 289 14.31 -5.04 -21.83
CA ASP A 289 14.28 -5.77 -23.10
C ASP A 289 14.73 -7.23 -22.95
N ARG A 290 15.62 -7.54 -21.97
CA ARG A 290 16.00 -8.93 -21.67
C ARG A 290 14.82 -9.72 -21.11
N ALA A 291 14.11 -9.14 -20.14
CA ALA A 291 12.96 -9.80 -19.54
C ALA A 291 11.79 -9.92 -20.53
N PHE A 292 11.49 -8.88 -21.30
CA PHE A 292 10.43 -8.92 -22.31
C PHE A 292 10.69 -9.99 -23.37
N ARG A 293 11.92 -10.11 -23.87
CA ARG A 293 12.29 -11.22 -24.78
C ARG A 293 12.09 -12.60 -24.15
N ALA A 294 12.37 -12.74 -22.86
CA ALA A 294 12.16 -13.99 -22.14
C ALA A 294 10.68 -14.34 -21.98
N MET A 295 9.82 -13.33 -21.90
CA MET A 295 8.36 -13.45 -21.82
C MET A 295 7.68 -13.56 -23.19
N ASP A 296 8.47 -13.66 -24.28
CA ASP A 296 7.98 -13.63 -25.67
C ASP A 296 7.16 -12.37 -26.01
N ILE A 297 7.52 -11.25 -25.39
CA ILE A 297 6.92 -9.95 -25.64
C ILE A 297 7.71 -9.26 -26.77
N ASP A 298 7.06 -9.06 -27.93
CA ASP A 298 7.62 -8.32 -29.06
C ASP A 298 7.57 -6.81 -28.82
N PHE A 299 8.50 -6.32 -27.98
CA PHE A 299 8.63 -4.92 -27.64
C PHE A 299 10.08 -4.60 -27.24
N SER A 300 10.57 -3.42 -27.65
CA SER A 300 11.91 -2.94 -27.29
C SER A 300 11.87 -1.48 -26.86
N THR A 301 12.65 -1.20 -25.82
CA THR A 301 12.83 0.14 -25.24
C THR A 301 14.18 0.74 -25.63
N LEU A 302 15.10 -0.10 -26.14
CA LEU A 302 16.43 0.32 -26.53
C LEU A 302 16.39 1.27 -27.74
N ARG A 303 16.89 2.49 -27.56
CA ARG A 303 16.90 3.56 -28.58
C ARG A 303 15.50 4.00 -29.05
N GLN A 304 14.46 3.73 -28.27
CA GLN A 304 13.07 4.09 -28.56
C GLN A 304 12.55 5.12 -27.55
N CYS A 305 13.30 6.20 -27.28
CA CYS A 305 12.93 7.20 -26.28
C CYS A 305 11.82 8.12 -26.84
N SER A 306 10.56 7.78 -26.61
CA SER A 306 9.38 8.58 -26.93
C SER A 306 8.24 8.29 -25.96
N TRP A 307 7.25 9.18 -25.90
CA TRP A 307 6.04 8.96 -25.12
C TRP A 307 5.28 7.71 -25.55
N ASP A 308 5.18 7.46 -26.86
CA ASP A 308 4.49 6.30 -27.43
C ASP A 308 5.11 4.98 -26.93
N ASN A 309 6.44 4.88 -27.00
CA ASN A 309 7.16 3.72 -26.47
C ASN A 309 7.02 3.61 -24.94
N TYR A 310 7.14 4.73 -24.22
CA TYR A 310 7.06 4.73 -22.76
C TYR A 310 5.67 4.35 -22.25
N SER A 311 4.61 4.83 -22.90
CA SER A 311 3.24 4.48 -22.56
C SER A 311 2.95 3.00 -22.85
N THR A 312 3.49 2.45 -23.94
CA THR A 312 3.43 1.00 -24.24
C THR A 312 4.17 0.19 -23.17
N TYR A 313 5.36 0.63 -22.76
CA TYR A 313 6.10 0.03 -21.65
C TYR A 313 5.27 -0.03 -20.35
N LEU A 314 4.61 1.07 -19.97
CA LEU A 314 3.75 1.12 -18.79
C LEU A 314 2.51 0.21 -18.94
N ALA A 315 1.92 0.14 -20.14
CA ALA A 315 0.81 -0.74 -20.44
C ALA A 315 1.18 -2.22 -20.29
N ILE A 316 2.39 -2.61 -20.72
CA ILE A 316 2.91 -3.96 -20.51
C ILE A 316 3.03 -4.27 -19.01
N LEU A 317 3.61 -3.36 -18.22
CA LEU A 317 3.69 -3.53 -16.76
C LEU A 317 2.31 -3.63 -16.10
N ALA A 318 1.35 -2.82 -16.56
CA ALA A 318 -0.02 -2.87 -16.06
C ALA A 318 -0.70 -4.22 -16.39
N ALA A 319 -0.50 -4.75 -17.60
CA ALA A 319 -1.02 -6.04 -18.03
C ALA A 319 -0.42 -7.23 -17.25
N LEU A 320 0.81 -7.09 -16.75
CA LEU A 320 1.44 -8.11 -15.91
C LEU A 320 0.84 -8.19 -14.49
N ARG A 321 0.27 -7.12 -13.95
CA ARG A 321 -0.25 -7.08 -12.56
C ARG A 321 -1.25 -8.20 -12.24
N PRO A 322 -2.33 -8.43 -13.03
CA PRO A 322 -3.27 -9.51 -12.74
C PRO A 322 -2.65 -10.90 -12.89
N LEU A 323 -1.72 -11.07 -13.83
CA LEU A 323 -1.03 -12.35 -14.04
C LEU A 323 -0.14 -12.69 -12.84
N ILE A 324 0.63 -11.71 -12.36
CA ILE A 324 1.46 -11.83 -11.15
C ILE A 324 0.57 -12.11 -9.92
N ALA A 325 -0.53 -11.38 -9.77
CA ALA A 325 -1.44 -11.56 -8.64
C ALA A 325 -1.99 -12.99 -8.56
N SER A 326 -2.40 -13.54 -9.71
CA SER A 326 -2.88 -14.92 -9.83
C SER A 326 -1.82 -15.94 -9.45
N GLU A 327 -0.64 -15.88 -10.09
CA GLU A 327 0.41 -16.88 -9.87
C GLU A 327 1.04 -16.80 -8.46
N ALA A 328 1.21 -15.58 -7.94
CA ALA A 328 1.75 -15.35 -6.59
C ALA A 328 0.69 -15.47 -5.48
N LYS A 329 -0.60 -15.66 -5.82
CA LYS A 329 -1.73 -15.68 -4.87
C LYS A 329 -1.81 -14.41 -4.01
N LEU A 330 -1.54 -13.26 -4.61
CA LEU A 330 -1.59 -11.96 -3.97
C LEU A 330 -2.95 -11.29 -4.23
N ALA A 331 -3.53 -10.65 -3.22
CA ALA A 331 -4.80 -9.94 -3.35
C ALA A 331 -4.73 -8.77 -4.35
N SER A 332 -3.57 -8.12 -4.44
CA SER A 332 -3.31 -7.08 -5.43
C SER A 332 -1.81 -6.93 -5.67
N VAL A 333 -1.47 -6.39 -6.83
CA VAL A 333 -0.08 -6.08 -7.23
C VAL A 333 -0.07 -4.62 -7.66
N ARG A 334 0.84 -3.80 -7.14
CA ARG A 334 0.99 -2.39 -7.56
C ARG A 334 1.83 -2.31 -8.83
N LEU A 335 1.81 -1.16 -9.51
CA LEU A 335 2.65 -0.96 -10.70
C LEU A 335 4.15 -1.10 -10.39
N VAL A 336 4.59 -0.59 -9.23
CA VAL A 336 5.97 -0.72 -8.75
C VAL A 336 6.36 -2.18 -8.47
N ASP A 337 5.41 -3.03 -8.10
CA ASP A 337 5.66 -4.44 -7.83
C ASP A 337 5.83 -5.20 -9.16
N ALA A 338 4.99 -4.93 -10.16
CA ALA A 338 5.15 -5.47 -11.51
C ALA A 338 6.49 -5.06 -12.14
N HIS A 339 6.86 -3.78 -12.05
CA HIS A 339 8.19 -3.31 -12.43
C HIS A 339 9.29 -4.11 -11.71
N SER A 340 9.15 -4.29 -10.39
CA SER A 340 10.15 -4.96 -9.56
C SER A 340 10.34 -6.43 -9.95
N LEU A 341 9.27 -7.17 -10.24
CA LEU A 341 9.36 -8.55 -10.72
C LEU A 341 10.12 -8.63 -12.05
N VAL A 342 9.79 -7.79 -13.02
CA VAL A 342 10.46 -7.76 -14.34
C VAL A 342 11.95 -7.45 -14.18
N TRP A 343 12.28 -6.49 -13.31
CA TRP A 343 13.65 -6.12 -13.01
C TRP A 343 14.45 -7.24 -12.31
N ILE A 344 13.85 -7.89 -11.30
CA ILE A 344 14.46 -9.02 -10.59
C ILE A 344 14.69 -10.18 -11.57
N LEU A 345 13.71 -10.52 -12.40
CA LEU A 345 13.84 -11.56 -13.42
C LEU A 345 15.01 -11.27 -14.36
N ALA A 346 15.04 -10.06 -14.95
CA ALA A 346 16.13 -9.65 -15.83
C ALA A 346 17.51 -9.75 -15.15
N SER A 347 17.59 -9.35 -13.89
CA SER A 347 18.82 -9.34 -13.09
C SER A 347 19.28 -10.76 -12.76
N LEU A 348 18.37 -11.64 -12.34
CA LEU A 348 18.67 -13.03 -12.04
C LEU A 348 19.09 -13.81 -13.28
N MET A 349 18.42 -13.60 -14.43
CA MET A 349 18.84 -14.19 -15.70
C MET A 349 20.26 -13.76 -16.11
N LYS A 350 20.63 -12.50 -15.83
CA LYS A 350 21.99 -12.02 -16.09
C LYS A 350 23.02 -12.71 -15.19
N LEU A 351 22.72 -12.84 -13.91
CA LEU A 351 23.59 -13.53 -12.95
C LEU A 351 23.72 -15.01 -13.30
N GLU A 352 22.64 -15.66 -13.68
CA GLU A 352 22.64 -17.04 -14.15
C GLU A 352 23.53 -17.22 -15.39
N ALA A 353 23.36 -16.37 -16.41
CA ALA A 353 24.19 -16.41 -17.61
C ALA A 353 25.69 -16.17 -17.32
N ALA A 354 26.01 -15.43 -16.24
CA ALA A 354 27.37 -15.21 -15.77
C ALA A 354 27.90 -16.32 -14.85
N GLY A 355 27.09 -17.32 -14.48
CA GLY A 355 27.46 -18.36 -13.50
C GLY A 355 27.53 -17.85 -12.06
N GLU A 356 26.91 -16.71 -11.76
CA GLU A 356 26.97 -16.00 -10.46
C GLU A 356 25.66 -16.08 -9.66
N LEU A 357 24.74 -16.99 -10.04
CA LEU A 357 23.43 -17.09 -9.41
C LEU A 357 23.54 -17.48 -7.93
N ALA A 358 24.34 -18.50 -7.61
CA ALA A 358 24.60 -18.90 -6.23
C ALA A 358 25.54 -17.88 -5.54
N VAL A 359 25.17 -17.47 -4.33
CA VAL A 359 26.04 -16.63 -3.51
C VAL A 359 27.22 -17.48 -3.04
N SER A 360 28.39 -17.29 -3.63
CA SER A 360 29.64 -17.87 -3.10
C SER A 360 29.94 -17.25 -1.75
N GLY A 361 30.22 -18.08 -0.74
CA GLY A 361 30.37 -17.71 0.68
C GLY A 361 31.58 -16.81 1.02
N GLY A 362 32.00 -15.90 0.13
CA GLY A 362 33.18 -15.05 0.30
C GLY A 362 33.07 -13.62 -0.23
N LYS A 363 31.93 -13.16 -0.77
CA LYS A 363 31.75 -11.75 -1.18
C LYS A 363 30.76 -11.01 -0.27
N ALA A 364 31.22 -9.90 0.30
CA ALA A 364 30.53 -9.11 1.33
C ALA A 364 29.45 -8.14 0.80
N SER A 365 28.61 -8.51 -0.17
CA SER A 365 27.69 -7.51 -0.77
C SER A 365 26.20 -7.89 -0.91
N ASP A 366 25.78 -9.08 -0.52
CA ASP A 366 24.35 -9.36 -0.30
C ASP A 366 24.30 -10.04 1.07
N GLY A 367 23.97 -9.27 2.12
CA GLY A 367 23.72 -9.88 3.43
C GLY A 367 22.75 -11.05 3.28
N ARG A 368 22.89 -12.10 4.09
CA ARG A 368 22.00 -13.27 4.06
C ARG A 368 20.54 -12.79 4.03
N VAL A 369 19.84 -13.06 2.93
CA VAL A 369 18.42 -12.73 2.79
C VAL A 369 17.64 -13.69 3.70
N LEU A 370 17.10 -13.15 4.80
CA LEU A 370 16.30 -13.91 5.75
C LEU A 370 14.81 -13.79 5.37
N GLY A 371 14.13 -14.92 5.18
CA GLY A 371 12.66 -14.93 5.05
C GLY A 371 11.93 -14.71 6.39
N ALA A 372 10.63 -14.43 6.35
CA ALA A 372 9.77 -14.16 7.51
C ALA A 372 9.85 -15.27 8.57
N ARG A 373 9.92 -16.52 8.14
CA ARG A 373 10.08 -17.67 9.03
C ARG A 373 11.41 -17.63 9.79
N GLU A 374 12.52 -17.34 9.11
CA GLU A 374 13.85 -17.24 9.74
C GLU A 374 13.94 -16.05 10.68
N LYS A 375 13.37 -14.89 10.30
CA LYS A 375 13.24 -13.72 11.17
C LYS A 375 12.50 -14.09 12.46
N SER A 376 11.40 -14.83 12.36
CA SER A 376 10.62 -15.30 13.51
C SER A 376 11.42 -16.26 14.40
N ILE A 377 12.18 -17.19 13.81
CA ILE A 377 13.07 -18.10 14.55
C ILE A 377 14.13 -17.31 15.32
N ILE A 378 14.76 -16.32 14.69
CA ILE A 378 15.77 -15.48 15.33
C ILE A 378 15.16 -14.66 16.47
N ALA A 379 13.98 -14.07 16.26
CA ALA A 379 13.26 -13.35 17.32
C ALA A 379 12.94 -14.25 18.52
N MET A 380 12.43 -15.46 18.28
CA MET A 380 12.20 -16.46 19.34
C MET A 380 13.49 -16.82 20.08
N ARG A 381 14.58 -17.09 19.35
CA ARG A 381 15.91 -17.37 19.95
C ARG A 381 16.38 -16.20 20.82
N LEU A 382 16.32 -14.97 20.32
CA LEU A 382 16.71 -13.77 21.06
C LEU A 382 15.84 -13.56 22.31
N SER A 383 14.54 -13.83 22.23
CA SER A 383 13.64 -13.80 23.38
C SER A 383 14.07 -14.81 24.46
N VAL A 384 14.44 -16.03 24.06
CA VAL A 384 14.97 -17.05 24.98
C VAL A 384 16.31 -16.62 25.57
N GLU A 385 17.26 -16.17 24.75
CA GLU A 385 18.58 -15.69 25.21
C GLU A 385 18.45 -14.53 26.20
N ASN A 386 17.55 -13.58 25.94
CA ASN A 386 17.27 -12.46 26.83
C ASN A 386 16.61 -12.93 28.13
N THR A 387 15.66 -13.88 28.05
CA THR A 387 15.03 -14.47 29.23
C THR A 387 16.04 -15.22 30.10
N VAL A 388 16.96 -15.98 29.50
CA VAL A 388 18.03 -16.69 30.23
C VAL A 388 18.99 -15.71 30.90
N LYS A 389 19.38 -14.63 30.21
CA LYS A 389 20.21 -13.57 30.79
C LYS A 389 19.52 -12.87 31.97
N GLY A 390 18.21 -12.62 31.87
CA GLY A 390 17.42 -11.92 32.89
C GLY A 390 16.92 -12.80 34.04
N SER A 391 16.77 -14.11 33.83
CA SER A 391 16.30 -15.08 34.84
C SER A 391 17.45 -15.81 35.53
N ASN A 392 18.50 -15.06 35.93
CA ASN A 392 19.71 -15.58 36.57
C ASN A 392 19.58 -15.80 38.09
N GLY A 393 18.35 -15.87 38.62
CA GLY A 393 18.08 -16.02 40.05
C GLY A 393 18.09 -14.70 40.84
N GLN A 394 18.15 -13.55 40.17
CA GLN A 394 18.02 -12.25 40.83
C GLN A 394 16.64 -12.07 41.50
N VAL A 395 16.64 -11.49 42.69
CA VAL A 395 15.42 -11.03 43.37
C VAL A 395 15.07 -9.66 42.81
N VAL A 396 13.95 -9.57 42.10
CA VAL A 396 13.45 -8.31 41.54
C VAL A 396 12.36 -7.75 42.46
N GLU A 397 12.61 -6.58 43.03
CA GLU A 397 11.55 -5.82 43.72
C GLU A 397 10.53 -5.35 42.68
N ARG A 398 9.32 -5.91 42.72
CA ARG A 398 8.24 -5.48 41.82
C ARG A 398 7.42 -4.38 42.48
N THR A 399 7.17 -3.30 41.75
CA THR A 399 6.14 -2.33 42.13
C THR A 399 4.77 -2.99 41.92
N VAL A 400 4.00 -3.18 42.99
CA VAL A 400 2.63 -3.70 42.90
C VAL A 400 1.70 -2.53 42.58
N LYS A 401 0.93 -2.64 41.48
CA LYS A 401 -0.09 -1.64 41.11
C LYS A 401 -1.04 -1.40 42.30
N ASN A 402 -1.32 -0.14 42.63
CA ASN A 402 -2.31 0.19 43.65
C ASN A 402 -3.71 -0.20 43.15
N LYS A 403 -4.37 -1.13 43.84
CA LYS A 403 -5.72 -1.57 43.51
C LYS A 403 -6.65 -1.18 44.65
N GLU A 404 -7.47 -0.17 44.42
CA GLU A 404 -8.51 0.25 45.36
C GLU A 404 -9.78 -0.55 45.12
N LEU A 405 -10.45 -0.92 46.21
CA LEU A 405 -11.83 -1.37 46.18
C LEU A 405 -12.71 -0.15 46.40
N ARG A 406 -13.40 0.32 45.34
CA ARG A 406 -14.20 1.55 45.36
C ARG A 406 -15.67 1.29 45.66
N MET A 407 -15.91 0.33 46.55
CA MET A 407 -17.22 -0.07 47.03
C MET A 407 -17.05 -0.73 48.40
N SER A 408 -18.10 -0.74 49.21
CA SER A 408 -18.15 -1.50 50.44
C SER A 408 -18.16 -3.00 50.17
N ARG A 409 -17.93 -3.80 51.22
CA ARG A 409 -18.00 -5.25 51.15
C ARG A 409 -19.38 -5.75 50.71
N ASP A 410 -20.43 -5.16 51.27
CA ASP A 410 -21.82 -5.57 50.99
C ASP A 410 -22.21 -5.21 49.55
N GLU A 411 -21.76 -4.04 49.07
CA GLU A 411 -21.91 -3.64 47.66
C GLU A 411 -21.16 -4.58 46.72
N LEU A 412 -19.94 -5.00 47.07
CA LEU A 412 -19.18 -5.96 46.27
C LEU A 412 -19.89 -7.32 46.19
N GLU A 413 -20.40 -7.84 47.32
CA GLU A 413 -21.13 -9.10 47.36
C GLU A 413 -22.42 -9.02 46.52
N ALA A 414 -23.17 -7.92 46.63
CA ALA A 414 -24.35 -7.66 45.81
C ALA A 414 -24.01 -7.55 44.32
N THR A 415 -22.92 -6.86 43.97
CA THR A 415 -22.44 -6.75 42.58
C THR A 415 -22.05 -8.12 42.02
N ILE A 416 -21.31 -8.95 42.77
CA ILE A 416 -20.92 -10.29 42.33
C ILE A 416 -22.16 -11.18 42.13
N ALA A 417 -23.10 -11.16 43.07
CA ALA A 417 -24.35 -11.93 42.96
C ALA A 417 -25.17 -11.51 41.73
N ARG A 418 -25.30 -10.20 41.51
CA ARG A 418 -25.97 -9.64 40.33
C ARG A 418 -25.27 -10.04 39.02
N LEU A 419 -23.93 -10.02 38.98
CA LEU A 419 -23.17 -10.43 37.80
C LEU A 419 -23.37 -11.91 37.49
N LEU A 420 -23.33 -12.79 38.51
CA LEU A 420 -23.62 -14.22 38.34
C LEU A 420 -25.02 -14.46 37.77
N GLU A 421 -26.03 -13.75 38.29
CA GLU A 421 -27.41 -13.83 37.82
C GLU A 421 -27.56 -13.32 36.37
N LEU A 422 -27.04 -12.14 36.06
CA LEU A 422 -27.08 -11.55 34.71
C LEU A 422 -26.36 -12.42 33.67
N GLN A 423 -25.26 -13.08 34.08
CA GLN A 423 -24.49 -13.97 33.22
C GLN A 423 -25.08 -15.40 33.16
N GLY A 424 -26.12 -15.71 33.94
CA GLY A 424 -26.74 -17.03 34.01
C GLY A 424 -25.77 -18.13 34.47
N ASP A 425 -24.94 -17.84 35.47
CA ASP A 425 -23.88 -18.72 36.00
C ASP A 425 -22.90 -19.21 34.93
N ARG A 426 -22.56 -18.34 33.97
CA ARG A 426 -21.58 -18.61 32.91
C ARG A 426 -20.44 -17.62 32.95
N CYS A 427 -19.27 -18.09 32.54
CA CYS A 427 -18.10 -17.25 32.33
C CYS A 427 -18.39 -16.19 31.27
N ALA A 428 -18.16 -14.91 31.57
CA ALA A 428 -18.46 -13.81 30.65
C ALA A 428 -17.71 -13.92 29.30
N LEU A 429 -16.44 -14.35 29.33
CA LEU A 429 -15.59 -14.42 28.14
C LEU A 429 -15.77 -15.69 27.31
N THR A 430 -16.25 -16.78 27.94
CA THR A 430 -16.33 -18.07 27.25
C THR A 430 -17.72 -18.68 27.17
N GLY A 431 -18.68 -18.24 27.98
CA GLY A 431 -20.00 -18.88 28.10
C GLY A 431 -19.98 -20.26 28.75
N ILE A 432 -18.81 -20.75 29.20
CA ILE A 432 -18.67 -22.01 29.94
C ILE A 432 -19.46 -21.91 31.25
N ARG A 433 -20.20 -22.95 31.61
CA ARG A 433 -20.94 -23.00 32.86
C ARG A 433 -19.98 -23.02 34.05
N LEU A 434 -20.17 -22.09 34.97
CA LEU A 434 -19.38 -21.99 36.20
C LEU A 434 -19.72 -23.17 37.13
N GLN A 435 -18.71 -23.65 37.85
CA GLN A 435 -18.89 -24.58 38.96
C GLN A 435 -18.72 -23.83 40.27
N PHE A 436 -19.49 -24.15 41.30
CA PHE A 436 -19.42 -23.45 42.59
C PHE A 436 -18.77 -24.34 43.65
N HIS A 437 -18.27 -23.71 44.71
CA HIS A 437 -17.65 -24.42 45.82
C HIS A 437 -18.64 -25.43 46.46
N GLY A 438 -18.21 -26.69 46.52
CA GLY A 438 -19.00 -27.82 47.02
C GLY A 438 -18.88 -29.03 46.08
N GLY A 439 -18.86 -30.25 46.64
CA GLY A 439 -18.72 -31.48 45.85
C GLY A 439 -17.37 -31.64 45.12
N ASN A 440 -17.37 -32.30 43.96
CA ASN A 440 -16.22 -32.56 43.08
C ASN A 440 -16.00 -31.45 42.03
N ALA A 441 -16.11 -30.18 42.41
CA ALA A 441 -15.94 -29.07 41.48
C ALA A 441 -14.48 -28.94 40.99
N ASP A 442 -14.28 -28.77 39.68
CA ASP A 442 -12.98 -28.48 39.07
C ASP A 442 -12.57 -27.06 39.40
N LYS A 443 -11.39 -26.91 40.02
CA LYS A 443 -10.82 -25.61 40.40
C LYS A 443 -10.72 -24.64 39.23
N ASN A 444 -10.42 -25.13 38.03
CA ASN A 444 -10.31 -24.29 36.84
C ASN A 444 -11.64 -23.63 36.47
N LEU A 445 -12.77 -24.30 36.74
CA LEU A 445 -14.12 -23.88 36.37
C LEU A 445 -14.83 -23.10 37.48
N LEU A 446 -14.18 -22.89 38.62
CA LEU A 446 -14.69 -22.02 39.67
C LEU A 446 -14.81 -20.57 39.20
N PRO A 447 -15.79 -19.80 39.70
CA PRO A 447 -15.89 -18.38 39.42
C PRO A 447 -14.66 -17.64 39.95
N SER A 448 -14.24 -16.65 39.19
CA SER A 448 -13.19 -15.71 39.52
C SER A 448 -13.62 -14.32 39.07
N LEU A 449 -13.36 -13.33 39.91
CA LEU A 449 -13.69 -11.95 39.60
C LEU A 449 -12.55 -11.33 38.78
N ASP A 450 -12.84 -10.98 37.54
CA ASP A 450 -11.92 -10.34 36.60
C ASP A 450 -12.27 -8.86 36.41
N ARG A 451 -11.24 -8.07 36.12
CA ARG A 451 -11.41 -6.66 35.73
C ARG A 451 -11.37 -6.58 34.20
N ILE A 452 -12.39 -5.99 33.61
CA ILE A 452 -12.46 -5.80 32.15
C ILE A 452 -11.24 -5.00 31.70
N ASP A 453 -11.02 -3.83 32.31
CA ASP A 453 -9.78 -3.06 32.25
C ASP A 453 -8.85 -3.46 33.42
N SER A 454 -7.74 -4.12 33.07
CA SER A 454 -6.72 -4.58 33.99
C SER A 454 -5.91 -3.46 34.67
N ASP A 455 -5.90 -2.26 34.07
CA ASP A 455 -5.29 -1.05 34.63
C ASP A 455 -6.25 -0.26 35.53
N GLY A 456 -7.56 -0.51 35.43
CA GLY A 456 -8.59 0.03 36.29
C GLY A 456 -8.70 -0.60 37.69
N HIS A 457 -9.62 -0.06 38.49
CA HIS A 457 -9.90 -0.50 39.88
C HIS A 457 -11.05 -1.51 39.96
N TYR A 458 -11.30 -2.05 41.16
CA TYR A 458 -12.49 -2.87 41.42
C TYR A 458 -13.69 -1.95 41.67
N GLU A 459 -14.48 -1.74 40.63
CA GLU A 459 -15.65 -0.85 40.60
C GLU A 459 -16.75 -1.45 39.71
N ASP A 460 -18.01 -1.12 39.99
CA ASP A 460 -19.18 -1.86 39.47
C ASP A 460 -19.22 -2.05 37.95
N LYS A 461 -18.70 -1.09 37.18
CA LYS A 461 -18.69 -1.11 35.71
C LYS A 461 -17.47 -1.80 35.10
N ASN A 462 -16.48 -2.15 35.91
CA ASN A 462 -15.22 -2.74 35.46
C ASN A 462 -15.07 -4.21 35.86
N LEU A 463 -16.15 -4.86 36.33
CA LEU A 463 -16.09 -6.22 36.85
C LEU A 463 -16.92 -7.18 35.99
N GLN A 464 -16.40 -8.39 35.85
CA GLN A 464 -17.09 -9.52 35.24
C GLN A 464 -16.71 -10.82 35.96
N VAL A 465 -17.57 -11.83 35.90
CA VAL A 465 -17.25 -13.15 36.46
C VAL A 465 -16.81 -14.10 35.36
N VAL A 466 -15.63 -14.70 35.52
CA VAL A 466 -15.04 -15.63 34.55
C VAL A 466 -14.61 -16.92 35.26
N CYS A 467 -14.30 -17.98 34.49
CA CYS A 467 -13.64 -19.16 35.07
C CYS A 467 -12.22 -18.81 35.56
N GLN A 468 -11.74 -19.45 36.62
CA GLN A 468 -10.38 -19.22 37.15
C GLN A 468 -9.28 -19.38 36.11
N PHE A 469 -9.34 -20.42 35.27
CA PHE A 469 -8.32 -20.60 34.23
C PHE A 469 -8.35 -19.49 33.16
N ILE A 470 -9.53 -18.92 32.90
CA ILE A 470 -9.70 -17.81 31.95
C ILE A 470 -9.13 -16.52 32.51
N ASN A 471 -9.37 -16.23 33.80
CA ASN A 471 -8.75 -15.09 34.47
C ASN A 471 -7.21 -15.20 34.42
N PHE A 472 -6.68 -16.41 34.63
CA PHE A 472 -5.25 -16.68 34.54
C PHE A 472 -4.70 -16.49 33.10
N TRP A 473 -5.42 -16.95 32.07
CA TRP A 473 -5.01 -16.81 30.67
C TRP A 473 -5.06 -15.37 30.17
N LYS A 474 -6.09 -14.61 30.57
CA LYS A 474 -6.20 -13.18 30.20
C LYS A 474 -5.05 -12.38 30.82
N GLY A 475 -4.72 -12.64 32.08
CA GLY A 475 -3.66 -11.92 32.77
C GLY A 475 -3.95 -10.42 32.83
N ASP A 476 -3.03 -9.61 32.31
CA ASP A 476 -3.19 -8.16 32.16
C ASP A 476 -3.52 -7.72 30.72
N SER A 477 -3.78 -8.67 29.83
CA SER A 477 -4.16 -8.40 28.43
C SER A 477 -5.47 -7.62 28.35
N ASP A 478 -5.63 -6.86 27.25
CA ASP A 478 -6.88 -6.21 26.89
C ASP A 478 -8.01 -7.24 26.70
N ASN A 479 -9.22 -6.88 27.14
CA ASN A 479 -10.35 -7.79 27.19
C ASN A 479 -10.90 -8.16 25.81
N GLU A 480 -10.98 -7.19 24.88
CA GLU A 480 -11.48 -7.43 23.53
C GLU A 480 -10.47 -8.24 22.72
N ALA A 481 -9.19 -7.84 22.76
CA ALA A 481 -8.12 -8.56 22.07
C ALA A 481 -8.00 -10.02 22.55
N PHE A 482 -8.16 -10.28 23.85
CA PHE A 482 -8.15 -11.64 24.39
C PHE A 482 -9.37 -12.46 23.93
N SER A 483 -10.55 -11.83 23.87
CA SER A 483 -11.76 -12.48 23.33
C SER A 483 -11.58 -12.91 21.87
N ASP A 484 -10.96 -12.06 21.03
CA ASP A 484 -10.66 -12.40 19.63
C ASP A 484 -9.72 -13.60 19.51
N LEU A 485 -8.68 -13.67 20.36
CA LEU A 485 -7.77 -14.81 20.41
C LEU A 485 -8.49 -16.11 20.82
N LEU A 486 -9.45 -16.05 21.76
CA LEU A 486 -10.25 -17.22 22.14
C LEU A 486 -11.12 -17.74 20.99
N MET A 487 -11.61 -16.86 20.12
CA MET A 487 -12.37 -17.27 18.93
C MET A 487 -11.51 -18.05 17.92
N LEU A 488 -10.24 -17.67 17.76
CA LEU A 488 -9.29 -18.44 16.94
C LEU A 488 -9.08 -19.86 17.48
N VAL A 489 -8.99 -20.01 18.81
CA VAL A 489 -8.84 -21.33 19.46
C VAL A 489 -10.09 -22.20 19.27
N ARG A 490 -11.28 -21.61 19.34
CA ARG A 490 -12.55 -22.33 19.14
C ARG A 490 -12.71 -22.86 17.72
N ASN A 491 -12.38 -22.04 16.72
CA ASN A 491 -12.52 -22.40 15.31
C ASN A 491 -11.51 -23.47 14.86
N GLN A 492 -10.45 -23.74 15.63
CA GLN A 492 -9.51 -24.82 15.36
C GLN A 492 -10.07 -26.22 15.71
N VAL A 493 -11.08 -26.30 16.58
CA VAL A 493 -11.69 -27.57 16.98
C VAL A 493 -12.59 -28.14 15.86
N ASP A 494 -13.27 -27.28 15.10
CA ASP A 494 -14.09 -27.69 13.95
C ASP A 494 -13.27 -28.18 12.74
N LEU A 495 -11.96 -27.91 12.70
CA LEU A 495 -11.03 -28.38 11.66
C LEU A 495 -10.35 -29.72 12.00
N ARG A 496 -10.55 -30.24 13.22
CA ARG A 496 -9.98 -31.51 13.70
C ARG A 496 -11.02 -32.59 13.95
N ALA A 497 -12.28 -32.34 13.61
CA ALA A 497 -13.32 -33.36 13.44
C ALA A 497 -13.31 -33.85 11.99
#